data_AF-D4C943-F1
#
_entry.id   AF-D4C943-F1
#
_cell.length_a   1.000
_cell.length_b   1.000
_cell.length_c   1.000
_cell.angle_alpha   90.00
_cell.angle_beta   90.00
_cell.angle_gamma   90.00
#
_symmetry.space_group_name_H-M   'P 1'
#
loop_
_entity.id
_entity.type
_entity.pdbx_description
1 polymer ?
#
loop_
_entity_poly.entity_id
_entity_poly.type
_entity_poly.pdbx_seq_one_letter_code
_entity_poly.pdbx_strand_id
1 'polypeptide(L)'
;MDLFNEAEATADPSVPEPALEEAVGGYKRKAKKPKATREEILAGLPVVEVPCTVPDEDRNCPYCNAPMEVIGKKVVRGELRIIPAKVERIQYVQEVLGCPECKKDGASVIVGAETPSPLLKHSLASPSTVAYVMYQKYGNSIPLYRQEANWKQLGVKLPRATLANWVIKCG
;
A
#
# COMPACT_ATOMS: atom_id res chain seq x y z
N MET A 1 21.92 -56.67 7.00
CA MET A 1 22.16 -55.25 6.69
C MET A 1 21.55 -54.48 7.84
N ASP A 2 22.35 -54.15 8.84
CA ASP A 2 21.97 -53.28 9.97
C ASP A 2 23.02 -52.17 10.07
N LEU A 3 22.97 -51.26 9.10
CA LEU A 3 23.98 -50.22 8.90
C LEU A 3 23.72 -48.97 9.76
N PHE A 4 22.64 -48.95 10.54
CA PHE A 4 22.22 -47.79 11.33
C PHE A 4 21.70 -48.17 12.72
N ASN A 5 22.22 -49.26 13.33
CA ASN A 5 21.80 -49.69 14.67
C ASN A 5 22.80 -49.38 15.82
N GLU A 6 23.68 -48.41 15.60
CA GLU A 6 24.69 -48.04 16.59
C GLU A 6 24.07 -47.40 17.84
N ALA A 7 22.94 -46.70 17.69
CA ALA A 7 22.23 -46.02 18.77
C ALA A 7 21.56 -47.00 19.75
N GLU A 8 21.03 -48.12 19.27
CA GLU A 8 20.39 -49.13 20.11
C GLU A 8 21.44 -50.06 20.76
N ALA A 9 22.56 -50.32 20.06
CA ALA A 9 23.68 -51.10 20.59
C ALA A 9 24.47 -50.39 21.70
N THR A 10 24.43 -49.06 21.74
CA THR A 10 25.11 -48.23 22.73
C THR A 10 24.17 -47.67 23.80
N ALA A 11 22.86 -47.96 23.70
CA ALA A 11 21.88 -47.55 24.69
C ALA A 11 22.06 -48.36 25.98
N ASP A 12 22.32 -47.67 27.09
CA ASP A 12 22.36 -48.26 28.42
C ASP A 12 20.94 -48.25 29.03
N PRO A 13 20.28 -49.41 29.16
CA PRO A 13 18.91 -49.49 29.67
C PRO A 13 18.79 -49.16 31.17
N SER A 14 19.92 -48.97 31.87
CA SER A 14 19.94 -48.52 33.27
C SER A 14 19.80 -47.01 33.44
N VAL A 15 19.97 -46.23 32.36
CA VAL A 15 19.84 -44.79 32.39
C VAL A 15 18.35 -44.44 32.32
N PRO A 16 17.80 -43.70 33.31
CA PRO A 16 16.40 -43.27 33.27
C PRO A 16 16.16 -42.35 32.07
N GLU A 17 15.05 -42.56 31.37
CA GLU A 17 14.64 -41.70 30.26
C GLU A 17 14.60 -40.24 30.72
N PRO A 18 15.15 -39.29 29.95
CA PRO A 18 15.15 -37.89 30.33
C PRO A 18 13.70 -37.40 30.44
N ALA A 19 13.32 -36.88 31.62
CA ALA A 19 12.01 -36.31 31.85
C ALA A 19 11.78 -35.12 30.90
N LEU A 20 10.68 -35.15 30.14
CA LEU A 20 10.28 -34.15 29.13
C LEU A 20 9.83 -32.79 29.72
N GLU A 21 10.51 -32.28 30.74
CA GLU A 21 10.13 -31.04 31.42
C GLU A 21 11.27 -30.02 31.46
N GLU A 22 11.79 -29.65 30.28
CA GLU A 22 12.38 -28.34 30.14
C GLU A 22 11.27 -27.34 29.77
N ALA A 23 10.69 -26.71 30.80
CA ALA A 23 9.82 -25.56 30.62
C ALA A 23 10.61 -24.44 29.93
N VAL A 24 10.46 -24.35 28.61
CA VAL A 24 11.11 -23.31 27.79
C VAL A 24 10.68 -21.95 28.30
N GLY A 25 11.60 -21.22 28.93
CA GLY A 25 11.32 -19.91 29.53
C GLY A 25 10.65 -18.96 28.54
N GLY A 26 9.54 -18.34 28.95
CA GLY A 26 8.76 -17.44 28.11
C GLY A 26 9.63 -16.33 27.49
N TYR A 27 9.73 -16.31 26.16
CA TYR A 27 10.53 -15.31 25.46
C TYR A 27 9.86 -13.93 25.56
N LYS A 28 10.58 -12.93 26.08
CA LYS A 28 10.13 -11.54 26.01
C LYS A 28 10.30 -11.03 24.58
N ARG A 29 9.18 -10.81 23.89
CA ARG A 29 9.16 -10.16 22.57
C ARG A 29 9.78 -8.77 22.69
N LYS A 30 10.88 -8.51 21.96
CA LYS A 30 11.39 -7.16 21.78
C LYS A 30 10.30 -6.27 21.19
N ALA A 31 10.18 -5.04 21.69
CA ALA A 31 9.27 -4.05 21.14
C ALA A 31 9.50 -3.90 19.63
N LYS A 32 8.42 -3.92 18.84
CA LYS A 32 8.50 -3.75 17.39
C LYS A 32 9.00 -2.34 17.09
N LYS A 33 9.97 -2.23 16.17
CA LYS A 33 10.37 -0.92 15.61
C LYS A 33 9.15 -0.23 15.01
N PRO A 34 9.01 1.10 15.20
CA PRO A 34 7.92 1.85 14.59
C PRO A 34 8.01 1.75 13.06
N LYS A 35 6.84 1.60 12.42
CA LYS A 35 6.74 1.63 10.95
C LYS A 35 6.88 3.08 10.49
N ALA A 36 7.54 3.29 9.35
CA ALA A 36 7.58 4.61 8.73
C ALA A 36 6.15 5.13 8.51
N THR A 37 5.91 6.37 8.89
CA THR A 37 4.61 7.03 8.68
C THR A 37 4.37 7.30 7.20
N ARG A 38 3.11 7.49 6.80
CA ARG A 38 2.78 7.78 5.39
C ARG A 38 3.46 9.07 4.91
N GLU A 39 3.59 10.05 5.79
CA GLU A 39 4.26 11.32 5.51
C GLU A 39 5.77 11.12 5.30
N GLU A 40 6.43 10.32 6.14
CA GLU A 40 7.85 9.98 5.95
C GLU A 40 8.12 9.24 4.64
N ILE A 41 7.20 8.37 4.20
CA ILE A 41 7.33 7.63 2.94
C ILE A 41 7.20 8.57 1.73
N LEU A 42 6.36 9.60 1.86
CA LEU A 42 6.03 10.54 0.78
C LEU A 42 6.92 11.79 0.79
N ALA A 43 7.69 12.02 1.85
CA ALA A 43 8.53 13.19 2.02
C ALA A 43 9.66 13.20 0.97
N GLY A 44 9.86 14.34 0.32
CA GLY A 44 10.94 14.54 -0.65
C GLY A 44 10.69 13.93 -2.03
N LEU A 45 9.52 13.34 -2.29
CA LEU A 45 9.16 12.83 -3.62
C LEU A 45 8.56 13.93 -4.50
N PRO A 46 8.87 13.96 -5.81
CA PRO A 46 8.20 14.85 -6.75
C PRO A 46 6.71 14.53 -6.80
N VAL A 47 5.88 15.58 -6.76
CA VAL A 47 4.43 15.46 -6.75
C VAL A 47 3.88 15.73 -8.15
N VAL A 48 3.07 14.82 -8.65
CA VAL A 48 2.34 14.97 -9.92
C VAL A 48 0.86 14.99 -9.62
N GLU A 49 0.21 16.10 -9.92
CA GLU A 49 -1.24 16.25 -9.74
C GLU A 49 -1.98 15.77 -10.99
N VAL A 50 -2.99 14.93 -10.79
CA VAL A 50 -3.91 14.48 -11.82
C VAL A 50 -5.27 15.10 -11.51
N PRO A 51 -5.68 16.14 -12.26
CA PRO A 51 -6.98 16.76 -12.07
C PRO A 51 -8.08 15.82 -12.57
N CYS A 52 -9.05 15.54 -11.71
CA CYS A 52 -10.29 14.87 -12.06
C CYS A 52 -11.37 15.95 -12.21
N THR A 53 -11.67 16.32 -13.45
CA THR A 53 -12.65 17.35 -13.81
C THR A 53 -13.99 16.71 -14.14
N VAL A 54 -15.10 17.41 -13.86
CA VAL A 54 -16.42 16.99 -14.35
C VAL A 54 -16.50 17.30 -15.85
N PRO A 55 -16.90 16.33 -16.70
CA PRO A 55 -17.17 16.56 -18.12
C PRO A 55 -18.18 17.68 -18.32
N ASP A 56 -18.05 18.49 -19.37
CA ASP A 56 -18.92 19.66 -19.57
C ASP A 56 -20.41 19.28 -19.69
N GLU A 57 -20.71 18.08 -20.18
CA GLU A 57 -22.07 17.54 -20.31
C GLU A 57 -22.75 17.28 -18.95
N ASP A 58 -21.96 17.00 -17.91
CA ASP A 58 -22.44 16.69 -16.56
C ASP A 58 -22.34 17.89 -15.60
N ARG A 59 -22.08 19.10 -16.12
CA ARG A 59 -21.98 20.33 -15.32
C ARG A 59 -23.32 20.98 -15.01
N ASN A 60 -24.42 20.28 -15.25
CA ASN A 60 -25.76 20.75 -14.95
C ASN A 60 -26.26 20.14 -13.63
N CYS A 61 -26.97 20.95 -12.83
CA CYS A 61 -27.54 20.49 -11.58
C CYS A 61 -28.59 19.40 -11.83
N PRO A 62 -28.55 18.24 -11.15
CA PRO A 62 -29.52 17.17 -11.35
C PRO A 62 -30.96 17.52 -10.92
N TYR A 63 -31.14 18.63 -10.18
CA TYR A 63 -32.44 19.07 -9.67
C TYR A 63 -33.04 20.25 -10.43
N CYS A 64 -32.25 21.30 -10.68
CA CYS A 64 -32.73 22.53 -11.32
C CYS A 64 -32.16 22.76 -12.72
N ASN A 65 -31.29 21.87 -13.21
CA ASN A 65 -30.63 21.94 -14.51
C ASN A 65 -29.77 23.20 -14.76
N ALA A 66 -29.57 24.05 -13.73
CA ALA A 66 -28.71 25.22 -13.80
C ALA A 66 -27.23 24.82 -13.93
N PRO A 67 -26.40 25.61 -14.61
CA PRO A 67 -24.96 25.37 -14.69
C PRO A 67 -24.34 25.44 -13.28
N MET A 68 -23.53 24.44 -12.96
CA MET A 68 -22.82 24.35 -11.69
C MET A 68 -21.47 25.07 -11.75
N GLU A 69 -21.03 25.61 -10.62
CA GLU A 69 -19.76 26.32 -10.49
C GLU A 69 -18.78 25.52 -9.65
N VAL A 70 -17.47 25.66 -9.93
CA VAL A 70 -16.42 25.01 -9.13
C VAL A 70 -16.33 25.69 -7.77
N ILE A 71 -16.71 24.97 -6.72
CA ILE A 71 -16.56 25.42 -5.32
C ILE A 71 -15.11 25.28 -4.88
N GLY A 72 -14.44 24.19 -5.28
CA GLY A 72 -13.08 23.93 -4.84
C GLY A 72 -12.48 22.65 -5.38
N LYS A 73 -11.22 22.43 -5.01
CA LYS A 73 -10.43 21.25 -5.38
C LYS A 73 -10.07 20.47 -4.12
N LYS A 74 -10.32 19.17 -4.11
CA LYS A 74 -10.06 18.27 -2.99
C LYS A 74 -9.07 17.19 -3.41
N VAL A 75 -7.98 17.02 -2.66
CA VAL A 75 -7.09 15.88 -2.86
C VAL A 75 -7.76 14.62 -2.30
N VAL A 76 -8.09 13.67 -3.17
CA VAL A 76 -8.82 12.46 -2.80
C VAL A 76 -7.87 11.35 -2.36
N ARG A 77 -6.76 11.19 -3.09
CA ARG A 77 -5.78 10.17 -2.77
C ARG A 77 -4.40 10.49 -3.31
N GLY A 78 -3.40 9.90 -2.68
CA GLY A 78 -2.02 9.90 -3.14
C GLY A 78 -1.52 8.47 -3.35
N GLU A 79 -0.88 8.21 -4.47
CA GLU A 79 -0.25 6.93 -4.82
C GLU A 79 1.22 7.13 -5.17
N LEU A 80 2.02 6.08 -5.03
CA LEU A 80 3.38 6.07 -5.57
C LEU A 80 3.31 5.61 -7.01
N ARG A 81 3.98 6.31 -7.94
CA ARG A 81 4.26 5.84 -9.29
C ARG A 81 5.75 5.60 -9.41
N ILE A 82 6.11 4.52 -10.08
CA ILE A 82 7.49 4.28 -10.47
C ILE A 82 7.63 4.42 -11.97
N ILE A 83 8.55 5.29 -12.35
CA ILE A 83 9.13 5.39 -13.70
C ILE A 83 10.55 4.84 -13.53
N PRO A 84 11.15 4.12 -14.49
CA PRO A 84 12.49 3.54 -14.30
C PRO A 84 13.48 4.52 -13.64
N ALA A 85 14.05 4.10 -12.51
CA ALA A 85 14.96 4.86 -11.62
C ALA A 85 14.38 6.12 -10.92
N LYS A 86 13.08 6.43 -11.03
CA LYS A 86 12.43 7.56 -10.35
C LYS A 86 11.12 7.16 -9.69
N VAL A 87 10.92 7.60 -8.45
CA VAL A 87 9.64 7.43 -7.74
C VAL A 87 8.99 8.79 -7.58
N GLU A 88 7.70 8.86 -7.88
CA GLU A 88 6.91 10.07 -7.81
C GLU A 88 5.63 9.81 -7.00
N ARG A 89 5.10 10.85 -6.38
CA ARG A 89 3.79 10.82 -5.72
C ARG A 89 2.74 11.38 -6.67
N ILE A 90 1.83 10.52 -7.14
CA ILE A 90 0.64 10.98 -7.86
C ILE A 90 -0.40 11.42 -6.84
N GLN A 91 -0.98 12.61 -7.02
CA GLN A 91 -2.14 13.08 -6.26
C GLN A 91 -3.34 13.26 -7.18
N TYR A 92 -4.43 12.57 -6.88
CA TYR A 92 -5.68 12.76 -7.60
C TYR A 92 -6.47 13.89 -6.96
N VAL A 93 -6.70 14.95 -7.72
CA VAL A 93 -7.37 16.17 -7.26
C VAL A 93 -8.77 16.23 -7.87
N GLN A 94 -9.78 15.99 -7.06
CA GLN A 94 -11.18 16.01 -7.48
C GLN A 94 -11.71 17.44 -7.45
N GLU A 95 -12.31 17.86 -8.56
CA GLU A 95 -13.10 19.08 -8.60
C GLU A 95 -14.46 18.85 -7.93
N VAL A 96 -14.86 19.82 -7.12
CA VAL A 96 -16.14 19.83 -6.41
C VAL A 96 -16.96 20.99 -6.97
N LEU A 97 -18.10 20.65 -7.57
CA LEU A 97 -19.06 21.59 -8.13
C LEU A 97 -20.22 21.85 -7.15
N GLY A 98 -20.76 23.05 -7.20
CA GLY A 98 -21.94 23.47 -6.48
C GLY A 98 -22.95 24.14 -7.38
N CYS A 99 -24.23 23.88 -7.12
CA CYS A 99 -25.29 24.64 -7.79
C CYS A 99 -25.49 25.99 -7.09
N PRO A 100 -25.32 27.14 -7.79
CA PRO A 100 -25.53 28.45 -7.20
C PRO A 100 -27.01 28.74 -6.93
N GLU A 101 -27.91 28.18 -7.74
CA GLU A 101 -29.35 28.46 -7.63
C GLU A 101 -29.98 27.74 -6.45
N CYS A 102 -29.75 26.43 -6.32
CA CYS A 102 -30.24 25.67 -5.16
C CYS A 102 -29.67 26.22 -3.84
N LYS A 103 -28.44 26.76 -3.87
CA LYS A 103 -27.82 27.41 -2.69
C LYS A 103 -28.62 28.63 -2.22
N LYS A 104 -29.25 29.39 -3.13
CA LYS A 104 -30.12 30.53 -2.77
C LYS A 104 -31.42 30.06 -2.12
N ASP A 105 -31.96 28.94 -2.60
CA ASP A 105 -33.19 28.32 -2.09
C ASP A 105 -32.99 27.52 -0.77
N GLY A 106 -31.77 27.51 -0.22
CA GLY A 106 -31.42 26.80 1.02
C GLY A 106 -31.07 25.32 0.83
N ALA A 107 -31.09 24.79 -0.40
CA ALA A 107 -30.71 23.42 -0.74
C ALA A 107 -29.28 23.37 -1.31
N SER A 108 -28.31 22.82 -0.58
CA SER A 108 -26.93 22.70 -1.09
C SER A 108 -26.74 21.43 -1.93
N VAL A 109 -26.75 21.55 -3.25
CA VAL A 109 -26.40 20.47 -4.18
C VAL A 109 -24.91 20.55 -4.50
N ILE A 110 -24.15 19.54 -4.08
CA ILE A 110 -22.70 19.43 -4.29
C ILE A 110 -22.41 18.14 -5.04
N VAL A 111 -21.70 18.25 -6.17
CA VAL A 111 -21.32 17.11 -7.02
C VAL A 111 -19.80 17.09 -7.13
N GLY A 112 -19.18 15.94 -6.85
CA GLY A 112 -17.75 15.75 -7.04
C GLY A 112 -17.46 15.03 -8.34
N ALA A 113 -16.38 15.40 -9.03
CA ALA A 113 -15.95 14.70 -10.24
C ALA A 113 -15.66 13.22 -9.99
N GLU A 114 -15.94 12.37 -10.97
CA GLU A 114 -15.57 10.97 -10.88
C GLU A 114 -14.04 10.84 -10.81
N THR A 115 -13.56 10.05 -9.85
CA THR A 115 -12.14 9.76 -9.72
C THR A 115 -11.87 8.32 -10.14
N PRO A 116 -10.74 8.02 -10.81
CA PRO A 116 -10.42 6.64 -11.21
C PRO A 116 -10.42 5.70 -10.00
N SER A 117 -10.72 4.41 -10.15
CA SER A 117 -10.66 3.50 -9.00
C SER A 117 -9.22 3.25 -8.55
N PRO A 118 -8.89 3.26 -7.24
CA PRO A 118 -7.56 2.89 -6.76
C PRO A 118 -7.35 1.37 -6.88
N LEU A 119 -6.11 0.94 -7.15
CA LEU A 119 -5.78 -0.48 -7.22
C LEU A 119 -6.05 -1.20 -5.89
N LEU A 120 -5.59 -0.60 -4.78
CA LEU A 120 -5.80 -1.11 -3.42
C LEU A 120 -6.32 0.01 -2.53
N LYS A 121 -7.51 -0.18 -1.94
CA LYS A 121 -8.11 0.78 -1.00
C LYS A 121 -7.17 1.06 0.18
N HIS A 122 -7.03 2.32 0.56
CA HIS A 122 -6.16 2.83 1.63
C HIS A 122 -4.66 2.52 1.48
N SER A 123 -4.20 2.11 0.29
CA SER A 123 -2.80 1.82 0.01
C SER A 123 -2.09 3.00 -0.65
N LEU A 124 -0.77 2.91 -0.81
CA LEU A 124 0.04 3.75 -1.71
C LEU A 124 0.27 3.09 -3.07
N ALA A 125 -0.23 1.86 -3.24
CA ALA A 125 -0.04 1.06 -4.44
C ALA A 125 -0.76 1.68 -5.64
N SER A 126 0.02 2.13 -6.63
CA SER A 126 -0.48 2.31 -7.99
C SER A 126 -0.27 1.04 -8.81
N PRO A 127 -0.98 0.87 -9.93
CA PRO A 127 -0.73 -0.21 -10.90
C PRO A 127 0.74 -0.34 -11.29
N SER A 128 1.42 0.79 -11.58
CA SER A 128 2.84 0.80 -11.96
C SER A 128 3.75 0.23 -10.86
N THR A 129 3.51 0.60 -9.61
CA THR A 129 4.38 0.17 -8.49
C THR A 129 4.21 -1.30 -8.15
N VAL A 130 2.98 -1.82 -8.20
CA VAL A 130 2.73 -3.24 -7.95
C VAL A 130 3.29 -4.07 -9.10
N ALA A 131 3.09 -3.64 -10.35
CA ALA A 131 3.69 -4.29 -11.51
C ALA A 131 5.21 -4.37 -11.42
N TYR A 132 5.88 -3.29 -11.00
CA TYR A 132 7.33 -3.28 -10.81
C TYR A 132 7.80 -4.25 -9.71
N VAL A 133 7.10 -4.29 -8.57
CA VAL A 133 7.40 -5.21 -7.47
C VAL A 133 7.23 -6.66 -7.90
N MET A 134 6.15 -6.96 -8.63
CA MET A 134 5.88 -8.30 -9.17
C MET A 134 6.91 -8.72 -10.21
N TYR A 135 7.22 -7.84 -11.17
CA TYR A 135 8.24 -8.09 -12.18
C TYR A 135 9.60 -8.37 -11.54
N GLN A 136 10.01 -7.56 -10.56
CA GLN A 136 11.25 -7.84 -9.83
C GLN A 136 11.20 -9.17 -9.07
N LYS A 137 10.08 -9.49 -8.42
CA LYS A 137 9.96 -10.71 -7.60
C LYS A 137 9.97 -11.98 -8.45
N TYR A 138 9.18 -12.00 -9.51
CA TYR A 138 8.92 -13.20 -10.31
C TYR A 138 9.73 -13.23 -11.60
N GLY A 139 9.87 -12.10 -12.29
CA GLY A 139 10.69 -12.00 -13.51
C GLY A 139 12.19 -12.02 -13.20
N ASN A 140 12.63 -11.24 -12.22
CA ASN A 140 14.06 -11.12 -11.87
C ASN A 140 14.48 -11.93 -10.65
N SER A 141 13.56 -12.72 -10.06
CA SER A 141 13.83 -13.51 -8.85
C SER A 141 14.42 -12.69 -7.67
N ILE A 142 14.06 -11.41 -7.57
CA ILE A 142 14.57 -10.51 -6.51
C ILE A 142 13.70 -10.67 -5.26
N PRO A 143 14.26 -11.15 -4.13
CA PRO A 143 13.50 -11.30 -2.90
C PRO A 143 13.09 -9.94 -2.33
N LEU A 144 11.93 -9.89 -1.65
CA LEU A 144 11.32 -8.64 -1.19
C LEU A 144 12.19 -7.81 -0.23
N TYR A 145 13.10 -8.43 0.53
CA TYR A 145 14.03 -7.69 1.40
C TYR A 145 15.06 -6.90 0.57
N ARG A 146 15.46 -7.43 -0.59
CA ARG A 146 16.38 -6.75 -1.51
C ARG A 146 15.66 -5.62 -2.24
N GLN A 147 14.38 -5.84 -2.57
CA GLN A 147 13.54 -4.77 -3.10
C GLN A 147 13.37 -3.64 -2.08
N GLU A 148 13.08 -3.94 -0.81
CA GLU A 148 13.00 -2.93 0.27
C GLU A 148 14.28 -2.08 0.36
N ALA A 149 15.46 -2.71 0.25
CA ALA A 149 16.72 -1.99 0.21
C ALA A 149 16.85 -1.08 -1.04
N ASN A 150 16.41 -1.54 -2.21
CA ASN A 150 16.40 -0.77 -3.45
C ASN A 150 15.46 0.45 -3.34
N TRP A 151 14.24 0.27 -2.83
CA TRP A 151 13.29 1.37 -2.61
C TRP A 151 13.87 2.42 -1.65
N LYS A 152 14.59 1.99 -0.61
CA LYS A 152 15.27 2.91 0.31
C LYS A 152 16.35 3.75 -0.41
N GLN A 153 17.07 3.17 -1.37
CA GLN A 153 18.04 3.91 -2.20
C GLN A 153 17.36 4.93 -3.11
N LEU A 154 16.14 4.64 -3.57
CA LEU A 154 15.28 5.57 -4.31
C LEU A 154 14.63 6.65 -3.42
N GLY A 155 14.99 6.72 -2.13
CA GLY A 155 14.44 7.69 -1.19
C GLY A 155 13.12 7.28 -0.52
N VAL A 156 12.60 6.09 -0.80
CA VAL A 156 11.28 5.63 -0.33
C VAL A 156 11.43 4.52 0.71
N LYS A 157 11.03 4.81 1.95
CA LYS A 157 11.09 3.84 3.05
C LYS A 157 9.87 2.90 3.07
N LEU A 158 9.71 2.08 2.05
CA LEU A 158 8.64 1.08 1.99
C LEU A 158 9.00 -0.19 2.76
N PRO A 159 8.25 -0.58 3.80
CA PRO A 159 8.56 -1.77 4.56
C PRO A 159 8.26 -3.03 3.75
N ARG A 160 9.07 -4.08 3.93
CA ARG A 160 8.89 -5.39 3.27
C ARG A 160 7.47 -5.95 3.40
N ALA A 161 6.83 -5.73 4.56
CA ALA A 161 5.45 -6.15 4.80
C ALA A 161 4.44 -5.49 3.85
N THR A 162 4.65 -4.22 3.48
CA THR A 162 3.81 -3.52 2.51
C THR A 162 4.01 -4.11 1.12
N LEU A 163 5.26 -4.34 0.70
CA LEU A 163 5.57 -4.99 -0.58
C LEU A 163 4.95 -6.40 -0.65
N ALA A 164 5.06 -7.19 0.43
CA ALA A 164 4.44 -8.51 0.51
C ALA A 164 2.92 -8.43 0.40
N ASN A 165 2.28 -7.51 1.11
CA ASN A 165 0.83 -7.30 1.05
C ASN A 165 0.37 -6.91 -0.36
N TRP A 166 1.15 -6.12 -1.10
CA TRP A 166 0.82 -5.78 -2.49
C TRP A 166 0.87 -7.02 -3.39
N VAL A 167 1.89 -7.86 -3.24
CA VAL A 167 2.00 -9.10 -3.99
C VAL A 167 0.85 -10.06 -3.66
N ILE A 168 0.52 -10.25 -2.38
CA ILE A 168 -0.54 -11.18 -1.95
C ILE A 168 -1.92 -10.75 -2.44
N LYS A 169 -2.20 -9.44 -2.51
CA LYS A 169 -3.52 -8.94 -2.90
C LYS A 169 -3.73 -8.85 -4.40
N CYS A 170 -2.66 -8.82 -5.19
CA CYS A 170 -2.74 -8.56 -6.62
C CYS A 170 -2.19 -9.69 -7.49
N GLY A 171 -1.46 -10.66 -6.92
CA GLY A 171 -0.88 -11.80 -7.62
C GLY A 171 -1.57 -13.08 -7.21
#